data_AF-A0A952V3U8-F1
#
_entry.id   AF-A0A952V3U8-F1
#
_cell.length_a   1.000
_cell.length_b   1.000
_cell.length_c   1.000
_cell.angle_alpha   90.00
_cell.angle_beta   90.00
_cell.angle_gamma   90.00
#
_symmetry.space_group_name_H-M   'P 1'
#
loop_
_entity.id
_entity.type
_entity.pdbx_description
1 polymer ?
#
loop_
_entity_poly.entity_id
_entity_poly.type
_entity_poly.pdbx_seq_one_letter_code
_entity_poly.pdbx_strand_id
1 'polypeptide(L)'
;MQKTLSRSTVLLLPLLVACSPNPSAEEVIDKTTPAICAKGRECYGEEKYLQAYPGGDDDCIKRTKDGVKEKRKEDLDNPSVCTDEEVDKCITDLKAAQCKEGGLPDVPCKC
;
A
#
# COMPACT_ATOMS: atom_id res chain seq x y z
N MET A 1 15.46 56.95 22.13
CA MET A 1 16.62 56.07 22.42
C MET A 1 16.15 54.62 22.29
N GLN A 2 16.64 53.90 21.27
CA GLN A 2 16.33 52.50 20.99
C GLN A 2 17.07 51.58 21.96
N LYS A 3 16.41 50.56 22.52
CA LYS A 3 17.08 49.41 23.17
C LYS A 3 16.36 48.10 22.83
N THR A 4 16.95 47.44 21.83
CA THR A 4 17.23 46.00 21.72
C THR A 4 16.12 44.97 22.00
N LEU A 5 15.67 44.34 20.90
CA LEU A 5 15.04 43.04 20.85
C LEU A 5 15.88 41.98 21.59
N SER A 6 15.25 41.21 22.48
CA SER A 6 15.78 39.91 22.92
C SER A 6 15.00 38.81 22.21
N ARG A 7 15.63 38.25 21.16
CA ARG A 7 15.15 37.06 20.43
C ARG A 7 15.52 35.82 21.25
N SER A 8 14.55 35.22 21.93
CA SER A 8 14.68 33.85 22.42
C SER A 8 14.29 32.89 21.30
N THR A 9 15.25 32.59 20.43
CA THR A 9 15.14 31.50 19.45
C THR A 9 15.29 30.18 20.20
N VAL A 10 14.18 29.53 20.52
CA VAL A 10 14.19 28.12 20.94
C VAL A 10 14.47 27.28 19.69
N LEU A 11 15.74 26.88 19.54
CA LEU A 11 16.17 25.84 18.61
C LEU A 11 15.58 24.50 19.08
N LEU A 12 14.40 24.16 18.59
CA LEU A 12 13.92 22.79 18.59
C LEU A 12 14.73 22.02 17.54
N LEU A 13 15.67 21.20 18.01
CA LEU A 13 16.35 20.20 17.19
C LEU A 13 15.27 19.32 16.53
N PRO A 14 15.20 19.23 15.18
CA PRO A 14 14.48 18.13 14.57
C PRO A 14 15.27 16.86 14.88
N LEU A 15 14.69 16.00 15.71
CA LEU A 15 15.05 14.59 15.77
C LEU A 15 14.90 14.05 14.35
N LEU A 16 16.01 13.99 13.63
CA LEU A 16 16.16 13.20 12.41
C LEU A 16 16.07 11.73 12.84
N VAL A 17 14.84 11.28 13.15
CA VAL A 17 14.49 9.88 13.00
C VAL A 17 14.76 9.63 11.53
N ALA A 18 15.76 8.78 11.25
CA ALA A 18 15.99 8.26 9.92
C ALA A 18 14.79 7.38 9.57
N CYS A 19 13.67 8.02 9.25
CA CYS A 19 12.55 7.36 8.61
C CYS A 19 13.07 6.92 7.26
N SER A 20 13.25 5.62 7.07
CA SER A 20 13.28 5.07 5.72
C SER A 20 12.07 5.69 5.00
N PRO A 21 12.27 6.44 3.90
CA PRO A 21 11.19 7.20 3.28
C PRO A 21 10.10 6.31 2.67
N ASN A 22 10.36 5.00 2.62
CA ASN A 22 9.50 4.01 1.99
C ASN A 22 8.89 3.09 3.04
N PRO A 23 7.59 2.75 2.91
CA PRO A 23 6.93 1.76 3.75
C PRO A 23 7.63 0.41 3.67
N SER A 24 7.48 -0.44 4.70
CA SER A 24 7.91 -1.83 4.62
C SER A 24 7.13 -2.59 3.55
N ALA A 25 7.66 -3.70 3.07
CA ALA A 25 6.93 -4.59 2.17
C ALA A 25 5.61 -5.08 2.79
N GLU A 26 5.58 -5.37 4.11
CA GLU A 26 4.34 -5.72 4.82
C GLU A 26 3.32 -4.58 4.77
N GLU A 27 3.73 -3.33 5.02
CA GLU A 27 2.85 -2.16 4.95
C GLU A 27 2.29 -1.96 3.53
N VAL A 28 3.10 -2.16 2.49
CA VAL A 28 2.63 -2.10 1.09
C VAL A 28 1.60 -3.19 0.80
N ILE A 29 1.85 -4.43 1.24
CA ILE A 29 0.89 -5.54 1.08
C ILE A 29 -0.41 -5.21 1.80
N ASP A 30 -0.33 -4.68 3.02
CA ASP A 30 -1.49 -4.33 3.82
C ASP A 30 -2.36 -3.24 3.18
N LYS A 31 -1.73 -2.23 2.56
CA LYS A 31 -2.42 -1.15 1.84
C LYS A 31 -3.03 -1.63 0.50
N THR A 32 -2.28 -2.42 -0.26
CA THR A 32 -2.65 -2.77 -1.65
C THR A 32 -3.62 -3.95 -1.76
N THR A 33 -3.49 -4.96 -0.90
CA THR A 33 -4.27 -6.21 -0.98
C THR A 33 -5.79 -5.99 -0.98
N PRO A 34 -6.37 -5.13 -0.11
CA PRO A 34 -7.81 -4.88 -0.14
C PRO A 34 -8.30 -4.31 -1.47
N ALA A 35 -7.52 -3.42 -2.09
CA ALA A 35 -7.86 -2.83 -3.39
C ALA A 35 -7.78 -3.87 -4.52
N ILE A 36 -6.77 -4.74 -4.49
CA ILE A 36 -6.62 -5.85 -5.43
C ILE A 36 -7.80 -6.83 -5.31
N CYS A 37 -8.16 -7.23 -4.10
CA CYS A 37 -9.27 -8.15 -3.86
C CYS A 37 -10.61 -7.55 -4.33
N ALA A 38 -10.91 -6.31 -3.95
CA ALA A 38 -12.11 -5.62 -4.41
C ALA A 38 -12.16 -5.48 -5.94
N LYS A 39 -11.03 -5.14 -6.58
CA LYS A 39 -10.96 -5.03 -8.04
C LYS A 39 -11.08 -6.41 -8.71
N GLY A 40 -10.53 -7.45 -8.09
CA GLY A 40 -10.69 -8.82 -8.55
C GLY A 40 -12.17 -9.23 -8.57
N ARG A 41 -12.91 -8.95 -7.49
CA ARG A 41 -14.35 -9.20 -7.42
C ARG A 41 -15.12 -8.47 -8.53
N GLU A 42 -14.79 -7.22 -8.80
CA GLU A 42 -15.37 -6.45 -9.91
C GLU A 42 -15.06 -7.10 -11.27
N CYS A 43 -13.79 -7.43 -11.53
CA CYS A 43 -13.34 -7.86 -12.85
C CYS A 43 -13.65 -9.31 -13.20
N TYR A 44 -13.63 -10.21 -12.22
CA TYR A 44 -13.97 -11.63 -12.43
C TYR A 44 -15.47 -11.88 -12.32
N GLY A 45 -16.21 -10.95 -11.73
CA GLY A 45 -17.62 -11.11 -11.39
C GLY A 45 -17.79 -11.84 -10.05
N GLU A 46 -18.83 -11.45 -9.32
CA GLU A 46 -19.08 -11.88 -7.94
C GLU A 46 -19.20 -13.41 -7.81
N GLU A 47 -19.87 -14.09 -8.74
CA GLU A 47 -20.05 -15.55 -8.67
C GLU A 47 -18.71 -16.30 -8.73
N LYS A 48 -17.87 -16.00 -9.73
CA LYS A 48 -16.55 -16.65 -9.89
C LYS A 48 -15.62 -16.27 -8.74
N TYR A 49 -15.69 -15.03 -8.28
CA TYR A 49 -14.90 -14.56 -7.16
C TYR A 49 -15.25 -15.32 -5.88
N LEU A 50 -16.53 -15.50 -5.56
CA LEU A 50 -16.97 -16.23 -4.36
C LEU A 50 -16.72 -17.74 -4.46
N GLN A 51 -16.65 -18.32 -5.66
CA GLN A 51 -16.18 -19.70 -5.84
C GLN A 51 -14.71 -19.86 -5.43
N ALA A 52 -13.86 -18.87 -5.75
CA ALA A 52 -12.45 -18.87 -5.38
C ALA A 52 -12.23 -18.46 -3.90
N TYR A 53 -13.02 -17.50 -3.42
CA TYR A 53 -12.95 -16.90 -2.10
C TYR A 53 -14.33 -16.92 -1.42
N PRO A 54 -14.73 -18.04 -0.79
CA PRO A 54 -16.08 -18.20 -0.23
C PRO A 54 -16.43 -17.21 0.89
N GLY A 55 -15.41 -16.66 1.57
CA GLY A 55 -15.58 -15.59 2.56
C GLY A 55 -15.54 -14.19 1.97
N GLY A 56 -15.58 -14.04 0.63
CA GLY A 56 -15.48 -12.76 -0.04
C GLY A 56 -14.13 -12.09 0.12
N ASP A 57 -14.14 -10.77 0.25
CA ASP A 57 -12.92 -9.96 0.28
C ASP A 57 -12.01 -10.29 1.47
N ASP A 58 -12.59 -10.62 2.63
CA ASP A 58 -11.83 -10.99 3.82
C ASP A 58 -11.03 -12.29 3.60
N ASP A 59 -11.61 -13.28 2.92
CA ASP A 59 -10.91 -14.53 2.58
C ASP A 59 -9.81 -14.28 1.55
N CYS A 60 -10.07 -13.47 0.52
CA CYS A 60 -9.05 -13.06 -0.45
C CYS A 60 -7.87 -12.35 0.23
N ILE A 61 -8.16 -11.39 1.12
CA ILE A 61 -7.12 -10.63 1.83
C ILE A 61 -6.30 -11.56 2.71
N LYS A 62 -6.97 -12.41 3.52
CA LYS A 62 -6.31 -13.34 4.42
C LYS A 62 -5.39 -14.29 3.64
N ARG A 63 -5.91 -14.97 2.61
CA ARG A 63 -5.14 -15.96 1.84
C ARG A 63 -3.98 -15.33 1.08
N THR A 64 -4.16 -14.11 0.58
CA THR A 64 -3.08 -13.37 -0.08
C THR A 64 -1.98 -13.01 0.91
N LYS A 65 -2.33 -12.41 2.06
CA LYS A 65 -1.36 -12.06 3.10
C LYS A 65 -0.65 -13.29 3.66
N ASP A 66 -1.37 -14.36 3.97
CA ASP A 66 -0.79 -15.62 4.44
C ASP A 66 0.18 -16.20 3.41
N GLY A 67 -0.21 -16.22 2.13
CA GLY A 67 0.63 -16.73 1.04
C GLY A 67 1.91 -15.91 0.83
N VAL A 68 1.86 -14.58 1.00
CA VAL A 68 3.07 -13.76 0.95
C VAL A 68 3.94 -13.95 2.19
N LYS A 69 3.33 -14.04 3.39
CA LYS A 69 4.04 -14.32 4.65
C LYS A 69 4.75 -15.66 4.63
N GLU A 70 4.16 -16.68 4.01
CA GLU A 70 4.79 -18.00 3.86
C GLU A 70 5.99 -17.95 2.91
N LYS A 71 5.87 -17.21 1.79
CA LYS A 71 6.87 -17.23 0.71
C LYS A 71 7.99 -16.19 0.84
N ARG A 72 7.72 -15.07 1.50
CA ARG A 72 8.57 -13.87 1.48
C ARG A 72 8.83 -13.31 2.87
N LYS A 73 8.73 -14.13 3.91
CA LYS A 73 8.87 -13.71 5.32
C LYS A 73 10.10 -12.82 5.58
N GLU A 74 11.23 -13.18 4.99
CA GLU A 74 12.51 -12.47 5.17
C GLU A 74 12.54 -11.09 4.50
N ASP A 75 11.64 -10.84 3.54
CA ASP A 75 11.55 -9.58 2.80
C ASP A 75 10.54 -8.60 3.40
N LEU A 76 9.67 -9.06 4.32
CA LEU A 76 8.52 -8.28 4.77
C LEU A 76 8.88 -7.02 5.57
N ASP A 77 9.98 -7.09 6.33
CA ASP A 77 10.49 -5.97 7.12
C ASP A 77 11.38 -5.03 6.28
N ASN A 78 11.73 -5.41 5.04
CA ASN A 78 12.56 -4.58 4.19
C ASN A 78 11.75 -3.39 3.65
N PRO A 79 12.38 -2.20 3.51
CA PRO A 79 11.75 -1.09 2.83
C PRO A 79 11.35 -1.49 1.40
N SER A 80 10.14 -1.11 1.02
CA SER A 80 9.66 -1.22 -0.35
C SER A 80 10.51 -0.35 -1.28
N VAL A 81 10.55 -0.73 -2.57
CA VAL A 81 11.07 0.13 -3.63
C VAL A 81 10.16 1.33 -3.91
N CYS A 82 8.87 1.21 -3.54
CA CYS A 82 7.88 2.27 -3.67
C CYS A 82 7.85 3.16 -2.42
N THR A 83 7.68 4.46 -2.61
CA THR A 83 7.24 5.39 -1.56
C THR A 83 5.76 5.18 -1.23
N ASP A 84 5.31 5.73 -0.09
CA ASP A 84 3.89 5.74 0.27
C ASP A 84 3.00 6.42 -0.79
N GLU A 85 3.47 7.53 -1.36
CA GLU A 85 2.73 8.29 -2.38
C GLU A 85 2.55 7.45 -3.66
N GLU A 86 3.58 6.73 -4.09
CA GLU A 86 3.51 5.84 -5.25
C GLU A 86 2.56 4.66 -5.02
N VAL A 87 2.53 4.12 -3.80
CA VAL A 87 1.60 3.05 -3.40
C VAL A 87 0.15 3.56 -3.44
N ASP A 88 -0.12 4.72 -2.85
CA ASP A 88 -1.46 5.32 -2.82
C ASP A 88 -1.95 5.68 -4.24
N LYS A 89 -1.04 6.20 -5.07
CA LYS A 89 -1.31 6.43 -6.50
C LYS A 89 -1.64 5.12 -7.21
N CYS A 90 -0.86 4.06 -6.99
CA CYS A 90 -1.13 2.77 -7.63
C CYS A 90 -2.49 2.19 -7.22
N ILE A 91 -2.87 2.30 -5.95
CA ILE A 91 -4.18 1.88 -5.46
C ILE A 91 -5.30 2.68 -6.14
N THR A 92 -5.11 3.98 -6.32
CA THR A 92 -6.08 4.85 -6.99
C THR A 92 -6.23 4.48 -8.46
N ASP A 93 -5.12 4.31 -9.16
CA ASP A 93 -5.10 3.94 -10.57
C ASP A 93 -5.72 2.54 -10.78
N LEU A 94 -5.45 1.58 -9.87
CA LEU A 94 -6.07 0.25 -9.86
C LEU A 94 -7.59 0.30 -9.74
N LYS A 95 -8.12 1.11 -8.83
CA LYS A 95 -9.57 1.27 -8.63
C LYS A 95 -10.23 1.88 -9.88
N ALA A 96 -9.58 2.87 -10.50
CA ALA A 96 -10.10 3.58 -11.66
C ALA A 96 -9.97 2.81 -12.98
N ALA A 97 -9.02 1.89 -13.09
CA ALA A 97 -8.75 1.16 -14.32
C ALA A 97 -9.93 0.25 -14.72
N GLN A 98 -10.13 0.07 -16.02
CA GLN A 98 -11.15 -0.85 -16.53
C GLN A 98 -10.65 -2.29 -16.45
N CYS A 99 -11.56 -3.20 -16.12
CA CYS A 99 -11.26 -4.62 -16.11
C CYS A 99 -10.79 -5.12 -17.48
N LYS A 100 -9.78 -5.98 -17.46
CA LYS A 100 -9.33 -6.69 -18.66
C LYS A 100 -10.20 -7.93 -18.84
N GLU A 101 -10.43 -8.38 -20.08
CA GLU A 101 -11.10 -9.66 -20.31
C GLU A 101 -10.39 -10.78 -19.54
N GLY A 102 -11.14 -11.39 -18.61
CA GLY A 102 -10.65 -12.50 -17.80
C GLY A 102 -9.58 -12.13 -16.77
N GLY A 103 -9.44 -10.86 -16.34
CA GLY A 103 -8.39 -10.50 -15.39
C GLY A 103 -8.47 -9.13 -14.75
N LEU A 104 -7.60 -8.94 -13.76
CA LEU A 104 -7.28 -7.62 -13.22
C LEU A 104 -6.70 -6.69 -14.31
N PRO A 105 -6.90 -5.37 -14.17
CA PRO A 105 -6.28 -4.40 -15.05
C PRO A 105 -4.75 -4.44 -14.94
N ASP A 106 -4.07 -4.14 -16.04
CA ASP A 106 -2.62 -3.96 -16.06
C ASP A 106 -2.29 -2.53 -15.61
N VAL A 107 -2.26 -2.33 -14.29
CA VAL A 107 -1.86 -1.06 -13.68
C VAL A 107 -0.43 -1.19 -13.21
N PRO A 108 0.56 -0.67 -13.96
CA PRO A 108 1.93 -0.67 -13.49
C PRO A 108 2.02 0.27 -12.29
N CYS A 109 2.22 -0.28 -11.09
CA CYS A 109 2.74 0.51 -9.98
C CYS A 109 4.13 0.98 -10.41
N LYS A 110 4.28 2.26 -10.74
CA LYS A 110 5.59 2.83 -11.05
C LYS A 110 6.31 3.11 -9.74
N CYS A 111 7.25 2.23 -9.47
CA CYS A 111 8.32 2.30 -8.51
C CYS A 111 9.57 1.84 -9.31
#